data_AF-A0AAI8K8A0-F1
#
_entry.id   AF-A0AAI8K8A0-F1
#
_cell.length_a   1.000
_cell.length_b   1.000
_cell.length_c   1.000
_cell.angle_alpha   90.00
_cell.angle_beta   90.00
_cell.angle_gamma   90.00
#
_symmetry.space_group_name_H-M   'P 1'
#
loop_
_entity.id
_entity.type
_entity.pdbx_description
1 polymer ?
#
loop_
_entity_poly.entity_id
_entity_poly.type
_entity_poly.pdbx_seq_one_letter_code
_entity_poly.pdbx_strand_id
1 'polypeptide(L)'
;MSAFTVYFCGTGSHRFDDSNPNFWNGELIATLASHTGGREFVDWIVVDGPGSGNLQDDALFVDDGDHLKVTGTLFGTGWNENVQHALQVIKGKSNWARTKLTEQQYEHLKQAGIPIPDASAAGSWFWRTYDYGERAVTPQALQEQLIKQMRKPLIPSVVNLVGWSRGGISCHMLANAMVADPQLRDVPVNIFAIDPVPGVGNIQADRVQLGANVKEYVGFYARDERSKGFACVVPVTAFGTRMSIFPLPGRHATLVGNASADGASTGKVLPEPGMIVRHFAETCLKRWGTALDKCQGLDDQALETCHQAMAAADSQYLALRQQSYTAITEGSQQERIVHHGLNPTEFSKVANEGMQTKEGLGLRQLTCDSYQSLH
;
A
#
# COMPACT_ATOMS: atom_id res chain seq x y z
N MET A 1 -1.08 20.75 13.23
CA MET A 1 -1.98 19.75 12.66
C MET A 1 -1.34 18.39 12.92
N SER A 2 -2.06 17.41 13.48
CA SER A 2 -1.57 16.04 13.69
C SER A 2 -1.90 15.20 12.45
N ALA A 3 -0.90 14.65 11.79
CA ALA A 3 -1.05 13.74 10.67
C ALA A 3 -0.74 12.31 11.10
N PHE A 4 -1.50 11.35 10.57
CA PHE A 4 -1.20 9.92 10.73
C PHE A 4 -1.08 9.26 9.36
N THR A 5 -0.01 8.50 9.13
CA THR A 5 0.25 7.90 7.81
C THR A 5 0.10 6.38 7.83
N VAL A 6 -0.65 5.84 6.87
CA VAL A 6 -0.80 4.38 6.69
C VAL A 6 -0.17 3.98 5.36
N TYR A 7 0.79 3.06 5.43
CA TYR A 7 1.44 2.45 4.29
C TYR A 7 0.85 1.06 4.05
N PHE A 8 0.33 0.80 2.85
CA PHE A 8 -0.17 -0.53 2.46
C PHE A 8 0.71 -1.14 1.38
N CYS A 9 1.45 -2.19 1.74
CA CYS A 9 2.29 -2.92 0.80
C CYS A 9 1.43 -3.62 -0.28
N GLY A 10 2.03 -3.83 -1.45
CA GLY A 10 1.41 -4.56 -2.56
C GLY A 10 1.34 -6.06 -2.32
N THR A 11 0.60 -6.75 -3.18
CA THR A 11 0.48 -8.22 -3.18
C THR A 11 1.83 -8.92 -3.03
N GLY A 12 1.96 -9.78 -2.01
CA GLY A 12 3.19 -10.55 -1.78
C GLY A 12 4.36 -9.76 -1.20
N SER A 13 4.23 -8.44 -1.00
CA SER A 13 5.23 -7.61 -0.35
C SER A 13 4.90 -7.35 1.12
N HIS A 14 5.94 -7.11 1.91
CA HIS A 14 5.84 -6.85 3.35
C HIS A 14 6.78 -5.75 3.79
N ARG A 15 6.63 -5.30 5.04
CA ARG A 15 7.38 -4.20 5.65
C ARG A 15 8.91 -4.33 5.66
N PHE A 16 9.45 -5.51 5.37
CA PHE A 16 10.91 -5.79 5.35
C PHE A 16 11.47 -5.85 3.92
N ASP A 17 10.66 -5.50 2.92
CA ASP A 17 11.12 -5.40 1.52
C ASP A 17 11.88 -4.10 1.22
N ASP A 18 12.14 -3.25 2.22
CA ASP A 18 12.94 -2.03 2.11
C ASP A 18 14.40 -2.29 1.73
N SER A 19 14.86 -3.54 1.85
CA SER A 19 16.18 -4.02 1.44
C SER A 19 16.12 -5.10 0.36
N ASN A 20 14.95 -5.35 -0.24
CA ASN A 20 14.78 -6.42 -1.21
C ASN A 20 15.58 -6.16 -2.51
N PRO A 21 16.48 -7.08 -2.91
CA PRO A 21 17.41 -6.86 -4.04
C PRO A 21 16.74 -6.87 -5.42
N ASN A 22 15.49 -7.32 -5.52
CA ASN A 22 14.72 -7.27 -6.77
C ASN A 22 14.30 -5.83 -7.13
N PHE A 23 14.35 -4.91 -6.17
CA PHE A 23 14.06 -3.51 -6.36
C PHE A 23 15.36 -2.71 -6.39
N TRP A 24 15.41 -1.62 -7.17
CA TRP A 24 16.64 -0.85 -7.34
C TRP A 24 17.14 -0.26 -6.01
N ASN A 25 16.22 0.07 -5.09
CA ASN A 25 16.49 0.65 -3.77
C ASN A 25 15.35 0.33 -2.77
N GLY A 26 15.06 -0.96 -2.62
CA GLY A 26 13.93 -1.46 -1.81
C GLY A 26 12.58 -1.31 -2.50
N GLU A 27 11.58 -2.10 -2.07
CA GLU A 27 10.20 -1.89 -2.49
C GLU A 27 9.71 -0.55 -1.96
N LEU A 28 9.08 0.24 -2.83
CA LEU A 28 8.81 1.65 -2.55
C LEU A 28 7.97 1.87 -1.28
N ILE A 29 6.90 1.12 -1.06
CA ILE A 29 6.03 1.33 0.12
C ILE A 29 6.77 0.97 1.41
N ALA A 30 7.45 -0.18 1.46
CA ALA A 30 8.27 -0.59 2.59
C ALA A 30 9.39 0.43 2.87
N THR A 31 10.01 0.96 1.82
CA THR A 31 11.08 1.96 1.92
C THR A 31 10.58 3.30 2.44
N LEU A 32 9.39 3.75 2.00
CA LEU A 32 8.77 4.96 2.55
C LEU A 32 8.48 4.79 4.04
N ALA A 33 7.94 3.65 4.44
CA ALA A 33 7.68 3.35 5.86
C ALA A 33 8.98 3.33 6.68
N SER A 34 10.04 2.66 6.22
CA SER A 34 11.32 2.59 6.94
C SER A 34 12.07 3.92 7.01
N HIS A 35 11.72 4.87 6.14
CA HIS A 35 12.24 6.24 6.13
C HIS A 35 11.33 7.26 6.82
N THR A 36 10.18 6.82 7.34
CA THR A 36 9.27 7.70 8.07
C THR A 36 9.78 7.92 9.48
N GLY A 37 9.92 9.20 9.85
CA GLY A 37 10.29 9.58 11.20
C GLY A 37 9.15 9.39 12.19
N GLY A 38 9.39 9.78 13.45
CA GLY A 38 8.40 9.57 14.52
C GLY A 38 8.34 8.12 14.96
N ARG A 39 7.17 7.68 15.44
CA ARG A 39 6.99 6.33 16.01
C ARG A 39 5.87 5.58 15.33
N GLU A 40 6.15 4.34 14.95
CA GLU A 40 5.11 3.41 14.52
C GLU A 40 4.02 3.27 15.58
N PHE A 41 2.79 3.06 15.13
CA PHE A 41 1.55 3.12 15.88
C PHE A 41 1.18 4.49 16.41
N VAL A 42 2.10 5.46 16.56
CA VAL A 42 1.78 6.82 17.00
C VAL A 42 1.57 7.75 15.82
N ASP A 43 2.55 7.83 14.91
CA ASP A 43 2.57 8.77 13.79
C ASP A 43 2.30 8.07 12.45
N TRP A 44 2.59 6.78 12.37
CA TRP A 44 2.37 5.98 11.18
C TRP A 44 2.22 4.49 11.48
N ILE A 45 1.74 3.72 10.50
CA ILE A 45 1.86 2.26 10.46
C ILE A 45 2.15 1.79 9.04
N VAL A 46 2.75 0.61 8.94
CA VAL A 46 2.90 -0.13 7.68
C VAL A 46 2.16 -1.46 7.80
N VAL A 47 1.35 -1.77 6.81
CA VAL A 47 0.50 -2.95 6.76
C VAL A 47 0.98 -3.82 5.60
N ASP A 48 1.30 -5.07 5.92
CA ASP A 48 1.79 -6.03 4.94
C ASP A 48 0.73 -6.29 3.85
N GLY A 49 1.21 -6.59 2.64
CA GLY A 49 0.33 -6.79 1.51
C GLY A 49 -0.40 -8.13 1.59
N PRO A 50 -1.62 -8.23 1.02
CA PRO A 50 -2.33 -9.49 1.01
C PRO A 50 -1.48 -10.58 0.36
N GLY A 51 -1.39 -11.73 1.04
CA GLY A 51 -0.67 -12.89 0.54
C GLY A 51 0.85 -12.91 0.73
N SER A 52 1.41 -11.97 1.49
CA SER A 52 2.82 -11.96 1.91
C SER A 52 3.17 -12.98 3.01
N GLY A 53 2.17 -13.69 3.53
CA GLY A 53 2.29 -14.49 4.76
C GLY A 53 2.04 -13.68 6.04
N ASN A 54 1.72 -12.37 5.91
CA ASN A 54 1.34 -11.44 6.96
C ASN A 54 2.18 -11.59 8.25
N LEU A 55 3.43 -11.15 8.17
CA LEU A 55 4.38 -11.24 9.29
C LEU A 55 3.99 -10.34 10.49
N GLN A 56 2.86 -9.64 10.38
CA GLN A 56 2.28 -8.74 11.36
C GLN A 56 1.08 -9.32 12.12
N ASP A 57 0.73 -10.60 11.93
CA ASP A 57 -0.42 -11.25 12.58
C ASP A 57 -0.47 -10.98 14.11
N ASP A 58 0.70 -10.98 14.77
CA ASP A 58 0.79 -10.71 16.21
C ASP A 58 0.43 -9.27 16.63
N ALA A 59 0.50 -8.32 15.70
CA ALA A 59 0.26 -6.89 15.91
C ALA A 59 -1.15 -6.44 15.47
N LEU A 60 -1.96 -7.32 14.86
CA LEU A 60 -3.29 -6.96 14.38
C LEU A 60 -4.20 -6.52 15.53
N PHE A 61 -4.99 -5.47 15.29
CA PHE A 61 -5.94 -4.91 16.27
C PHE A 61 -7.31 -5.56 16.22
N VAL A 62 -7.45 -6.57 15.34
CA VAL A 62 -8.68 -7.25 14.95
C VAL A 62 -8.42 -8.75 14.92
N ASP A 63 -9.46 -9.53 15.12
CA ASP A 63 -9.39 -10.99 14.97
C ASP A 63 -9.23 -11.32 13.48
N ASP A 64 -8.18 -12.07 13.13
CA ASP A 64 -8.00 -12.61 11.79
C ASP A 64 -8.81 -13.90 11.58
N GLY A 65 -9.39 -14.47 12.66
CA GLY A 65 -10.18 -15.69 12.64
C GLY A 65 -9.42 -16.94 12.19
N ASP A 66 -8.10 -16.87 12.00
CA ASP A 66 -7.34 -17.84 11.19
C ASP A 66 -6.00 -18.22 11.81
N HIS A 67 -6.03 -18.83 12.99
CA HIS A 67 -4.81 -19.29 13.68
C HIS A 67 -4.10 -20.49 13.01
N LEU A 68 -4.51 -20.95 11.81
CA LEU A 68 -4.08 -22.22 11.19
C LEU A 68 -3.96 -22.29 9.65
N LYS A 69 -4.05 -21.21 8.86
CA LYS A 69 -4.16 -21.37 7.38
C LYS A 69 -2.85 -21.44 6.58
N VAL A 70 -2.67 -22.62 5.99
CA VAL A 70 -1.84 -22.94 4.79
C VAL A 70 -2.60 -22.68 3.47
N THR A 71 -3.73 -21.96 3.45
CA THR A 71 -4.53 -21.83 2.21
C THR A 71 -5.12 -20.43 2.01
N GLY A 72 -4.86 -19.83 0.84
CA GLY A 72 -5.76 -18.81 0.28
C GLY A 72 -5.19 -17.49 -0.25
N THR A 73 -3.91 -17.40 -0.61
CA THR A 73 -3.22 -16.19 -1.14
C THR A 73 -3.94 -15.48 -2.31
N LEU A 74 -4.80 -16.21 -3.05
CA LEU A 74 -5.45 -15.75 -4.27
C LEU A 74 -6.84 -15.13 -4.06
N PHE A 75 -7.52 -15.34 -2.93
CA PHE A 75 -8.96 -15.01 -2.75
C PHE A 75 -9.27 -13.90 -1.72
N GLY A 76 -8.26 -13.16 -1.25
CA GLY A 76 -8.49 -11.95 -0.44
C GLY A 76 -8.66 -12.16 1.07
N THR A 77 -8.29 -13.34 1.60
CA THR A 77 -8.14 -13.56 3.05
C THR A 77 -7.06 -12.64 3.61
N GLY A 78 -7.35 -11.94 4.72
CA GLY A 78 -6.45 -10.97 5.36
C GLY A 78 -6.62 -9.53 4.85
N TRP A 79 -7.31 -9.31 3.72
CA TRP A 79 -7.38 -7.99 3.11
C TRP A 79 -8.33 -7.04 3.87
N ASN A 80 -9.51 -7.54 4.26
CA ASN A 80 -10.45 -6.74 5.06
C ASN A 80 -9.89 -6.52 6.47
N GLU A 81 -9.22 -7.53 7.02
CA GLU A 81 -8.57 -7.52 8.32
C GLU A 81 -7.49 -6.43 8.38
N ASN A 82 -6.67 -6.30 7.33
CA ASN A 82 -5.69 -5.23 7.17
C ASN A 82 -6.30 -3.83 7.20
N VAL A 83 -7.43 -3.64 6.51
CA VAL A 83 -8.16 -2.36 6.51
C VAL A 83 -8.74 -2.06 7.89
N GLN A 84 -9.33 -3.07 8.54
CA GLN A 84 -9.90 -2.92 9.88
C GLN A 84 -8.82 -2.69 10.95
N HIS A 85 -7.67 -3.34 10.84
CA HIS A 85 -6.52 -3.07 11.70
C HIS A 85 -6.10 -1.61 11.61
N ALA A 86 -5.89 -1.08 10.40
CA ALA A 86 -5.54 0.33 10.22
C ALA A 86 -6.60 1.28 10.79
N LEU A 87 -7.89 0.98 10.58
CA LEU A 87 -9.01 1.74 11.15
C LEU A 87 -8.95 1.80 12.68
N GLN A 88 -8.69 0.67 13.35
CA GLN A 88 -8.58 0.61 14.82
C GLN A 88 -7.33 1.32 15.35
N VAL A 89 -6.19 1.24 14.63
CA VAL A 89 -4.97 1.96 15.01
C VAL A 89 -5.14 3.47 14.89
N ILE A 90 -5.85 3.96 13.86
CA ILE A 90 -6.20 5.39 13.74
C ILE A 90 -7.02 5.85 14.96
N LYS A 91 -7.95 5.01 15.43
CA LYS A 91 -8.75 5.27 16.64
C LYS A 91 -7.97 5.13 17.95
N GLY A 92 -6.81 4.47 17.90
CA GLY A 92 -5.99 4.20 19.07
C GLY A 92 -6.61 3.20 20.04
N LYS A 93 -7.46 2.29 19.54
CA LYS A 93 -8.17 1.30 20.34
C LYS A 93 -8.36 0.02 19.55
N SER A 94 -7.91 -1.12 20.05
CA SER A 94 -8.15 -2.42 19.46
C SER A 94 -9.55 -2.95 19.84
N ASN A 95 -10.14 -3.78 18.97
CA ASN A 95 -11.38 -4.50 19.28
C ASN A 95 -11.11 -5.99 19.60
N TRP A 96 -9.87 -6.43 19.39
CA TRP A 96 -9.35 -7.75 19.69
C TRP A 96 -7.94 -7.65 20.27
N ALA A 97 -7.50 -8.69 20.95
CA ALA A 97 -6.13 -8.80 21.45
C ALA A 97 -5.68 -10.26 21.43
N ARG A 98 -4.44 -10.50 21.00
CA ARG A 98 -3.88 -11.85 21.00
C ARG A 98 -3.44 -12.22 22.40
N THR A 99 -4.27 -13.00 23.10
CA THR A 99 -4.04 -13.38 24.49
C THR A 99 -3.13 -14.60 24.63
N LYS A 100 -2.94 -15.42 23.60
CA LYS A 100 -2.11 -16.64 23.68
C LYS A 100 -0.63 -16.38 23.40
N LEU A 101 0.23 -17.09 24.12
CA LEU A 101 1.69 -17.09 23.89
C LEU A 101 2.05 -17.87 22.62
N THR A 102 3.07 -17.40 21.90
CA THR A 102 3.74 -18.20 20.87
C THR A 102 4.75 -19.14 21.53
N GLU A 103 5.13 -20.23 20.84
CA GLU A 103 6.16 -21.15 21.31
C GLU A 103 7.46 -20.42 21.65
N GLN A 104 7.91 -19.52 20.76
CA GLN A 104 9.13 -18.75 20.97
C GLN A 104 9.06 -17.86 22.22
N GLN A 105 7.90 -17.23 22.47
CA GLN A 105 7.70 -16.42 23.67
C GLN A 105 7.72 -17.28 24.93
N TYR A 106 7.04 -18.42 24.90
CA TYR A 106 7.01 -19.37 26.00
C TYR A 106 8.41 -19.89 26.35
N GLU A 107 9.20 -20.30 25.36
CA GLU A 107 10.58 -20.74 25.58
C GLU A 107 11.47 -19.62 26.14
N HIS A 108 11.30 -18.39 25.65
CA HIS A 108 12.04 -17.24 26.18
C HIS A 108 11.69 -16.95 27.65
N LEU A 109 10.39 -17.03 28.01
CA LEU A 109 9.92 -16.85 29.39
C LEU A 109 10.45 -17.96 30.31
N LYS A 110 10.48 -19.22 29.84
CA LYS A 110 11.10 -20.34 30.57
C LYS A 110 12.59 -20.13 30.78
N GLN A 111 13.32 -19.72 29.73
CA GLN A 111 14.76 -19.42 29.82
C GLN A 111 15.05 -18.26 30.79
N ALA A 112 14.14 -17.27 30.87
CA ALA A 112 14.23 -16.16 31.82
C ALA A 112 13.84 -16.55 33.26
N GLY A 113 13.44 -17.80 33.52
CA GLY A 113 13.06 -18.27 34.86
C GLY A 113 11.72 -17.73 35.35
N ILE A 114 10.85 -17.25 34.45
CA ILE A 114 9.53 -16.74 34.80
C ILE A 114 8.58 -17.93 35.03
N PRO A 115 7.88 -18.00 36.18
CA PRO A 115 6.98 -19.10 36.47
C PRO A 115 5.74 -19.03 35.56
N ILE A 116 5.72 -19.88 34.53
CA ILE A 116 4.59 -20.06 33.61
C ILE A 116 4.12 -21.52 33.63
N PRO A 117 2.81 -21.79 33.43
CA PRO A 117 2.29 -23.16 33.33
C PRO A 117 2.96 -23.93 32.19
N ASP A 118 3.09 -25.25 32.32
CA ASP A 118 3.59 -26.08 31.22
C ASP A 118 2.60 -26.09 30.04
N ALA A 119 3.15 -26.09 28.83
CA ALA A 119 2.38 -26.17 27.60
C ALA A 119 1.50 -27.43 27.57
N SER A 120 0.23 -27.25 27.24
CA SER A 120 -0.71 -28.36 27.09
C SER A 120 -0.85 -28.73 25.62
N ALA A 121 -0.91 -30.03 25.32
CA ALA A 121 -1.09 -30.52 23.95
C ALA A 121 -2.51 -31.09 23.77
N ALA A 122 -3.16 -30.72 22.69
CA ALA A 122 -4.45 -31.26 22.25
C ALA A 122 -4.36 -31.78 20.81
N GLY A 123 -5.27 -32.66 20.40
CA GLY A 123 -5.38 -33.15 19.02
C GLY A 123 -5.07 -34.64 18.83
N SER A 124 -5.08 -35.10 17.57
CA SER A 124 -4.84 -36.50 17.21
C SER A 124 -3.36 -36.76 16.94
N TRP A 125 -2.97 -38.03 16.77
CA TRP A 125 -1.58 -38.39 16.41
C TRP A 125 -1.05 -37.65 15.18
N PHE A 126 -1.93 -37.33 14.22
CA PHE A 126 -1.58 -36.67 12.97
C PHE A 126 -1.56 -35.14 13.07
N TRP A 127 -2.17 -34.56 14.11
CA TRP A 127 -2.29 -33.11 14.30
C TRP A 127 -2.26 -32.78 15.78
N ARG A 128 -1.08 -32.40 16.29
CA ARG A 128 -0.92 -31.86 17.65
C ARG A 128 -0.97 -30.34 17.59
N THR A 129 -1.82 -29.75 18.42
CA THR A 129 -1.86 -28.32 18.71
C THR A 129 -1.37 -28.10 20.13
N TYR A 130 -0.45 -27.16 20.31
CA TYR A 130 0.11 -26.80 21.61
C TYR A 130 -0.50 -25.49 22.09
N ASP A 131 -0.98 -25.46 23.33
CA ASP A 131 -1.38 -24.23 24.05
C ASP A 131 -0.29 -23.89 25.06
N TYR A 132 0.40 -22.77 24.79
CA TYR A 132 1.53 -22.28 25.58
C TYR A 132 1.10 -21.32 26.70
N GLY A 133 -0.20 -21.19 26.98
CA GLY A 133 -0.74 -20.31 28.01
C GLY A 133 -1.02 -18.88 27.53
N GLU A 134 -1.36 -18.00 28.47
CA GLU A 134 -1.78 -16.62 28.20
C GLU A 134 -0.66 -15.59 28.41
N ARG A 135 -0.70 -14.51 27.62
CA ARG A 135 0.15 -13.33 27.71
C ARG A 135 -0.31 -12.46 28.88
N ALA A 136 0.62 -12.06 29.74
CA ALA A 136 0.36 -11.07 30.79
C ALA A 136 0.07 -9.68 30.22
N VAL A 137 0.74 -9.30 29.13
CA VAL A 137 0.54 -8.05 28.39
C VAL A 137 0.51 -8.39 26.90
N THR A 138 -0.53 -7.97 26.20
CA THR A 138 -0.65 -8.18 24.75
C THR A 138 0.07 -7.09 23.96
N PRO A 139 0.56 -7.37 22.75
CA PRO A 139 1.09 -6.34 21.86
C PRO A 139 0.10 -5.20 21.64
N GLN A 140 -1.20 -5.52 21.53
CA GLN A 140 -2.26 -4.55 21.36
C GLN A 140 -2.37 -3.60 22.57
N ALA A 141 -2.31 -4.14 23.80
CA ALA A 141 -2.32 -3.32 25.00
C ALA A 141 -1.11 -2.38 25.08
N LEU A 142 0.08 -2.85 24.68
CA LEU A 142 1.29 -2.03 24.61
C LEU A 142 1.17 -0.91 23.58
N GLN A 143 0.69 -1.24 22.38
CA GLN A 143 0.49 -0.27 21.29
C GLN A 143 -0.58 0.76 21.66
N GLU A 144 -1.70 0.35 22.26
CA GLU A 144 -2.71 1.28 22.78
C GLU A 144 -2.14 2.23 23.84
N GLN A 145 -1.34 1.74 24.78
CA GLN A 145 -0.72 2.58 25.80
C GLN A 145 0.23 3.59 25.17
N LEU A 146 1.05 3.16 24.20
CA LEU A 146 1.93 4.04 23.44
C LEU A 146 1.13 5.15 22.75
N ILE A 147 0.03 4.80 22.07
CA ILE A 147 -0.86 5.77 21.40
C ILE A 147 -1.46 6.75 22.39
N LYS A 148 -2.05 6.25 23.49
CA LYS A 148 -2.71 7.08 24.51
C LYS A 148 -1.76 8.08 25.18
N GLN A 149 -0.50 7.68 25.39
CA GLN A 149 0.51 8.53 26.00
C GLN A 149 1.06 9.56 25.03
N MET A 150 1.34 9.16 23.78
CA MET A 150 2.15 9.95 22.85
C MET A 150 1.33 10.73 21.82
N ARG A 151 0.16 10.24 21.40
CA ARG A 151 -0.63 10.87 20.35
C ARG A 151 -1.57 11.93 20.94
N LYS A 152 -1.39 13.19 20.51
CA LYS A 152 -2.20 14.35 20.94
C LYS A 152 -2.55 15.22 19.72
N PRO A 153 -3.83 15.34 19.33
CA PRO A 153 -5.01 14.62 19.82
C PRO A 153 -4.99 13.12 19.51
N LEU A 154 -5.82 12.32 20.19
CA LEU A 154 -5.90 10.86 19.98
C LEU A 154 -6.32 10.49 18.56
N ILE A 155 -7.35 11.15 18.04
CA ILE A 155 -7.75 11.04 16.64
C ILE A 155 -6.93 12.06 15.85
N PRO A 156 -6.16 11.64 14.84
CA PRO A 156 -5.37 12.56 14.03
C PRO A 156 -6.29 13.52 13.26
N SER A 157 -5.79 14.73 13.01
CA SER A 157 -6.55 15.75 12.26
C SER A 157 -6.55 15.53 10.75
N VAL A 158 -5.66 14.67 10.24
CA VAL A 158 -5.61 14.23 8.84
C VAL A 158 -4.99 12.84 8.79
N VAL A 159 -5.46 12.02 7.85
CA VAL A 159 -4.89 10.70 7.57
C VAL A 159 -4.33 10.66 6.16
N ASN A 160 -3.07 10.25 6.02
CA ASN A 160 -2.41 10.08 4.74
C ASN A 160 -2.31 8.59 4.43
N LEU A 161 -2.74 8.18 3.24
CA LEU A 161 -2.75 6.78 2.81
C LEU A 161 -1.82 6.62 1.61
N VAL A 162 -0.91 5.66 1.69
CA VAL A 162 -0.02 5.33 0.57
C VAL A 162 -0.11 3.85 0.30
N GLY A 163 -0.27 3.46 -0.96
CA GLY A 163 -0.36 2.05 -1.28
C GLY A 163 -0.12 1.71 -2.74
N TRP A 164 0.38 0.50 -2.96
CA TRP A 164 0.64 -0.06 -4.28
C TRP A 164 -0.23 -1.29 -4.54
N SER A 165 -0.69 -1.51 -5.77
CA SER A 165 -1.43 -2.72 -6.14
C SER A 165 -2.72 -2.89 -5.32
N ARG A 166 -2.96 -4.07 -4.73
CA ARG A 166 -4.02 -4.29 -3.74
C ARG A 166 -3.91 -3.36 -2.53
N GLY A 167 -2.70 -2.94 -2.14
CA GLY A 167 -2.49 -1.94 -1.11
C GLY A 167 -3.03 -0.55 -1.49
N GLY A 168 -2.93 -0.16 -2.77
CA GLY A 168 -3.57 1.07 -3.27
C GLY A 168 -5.09 1.00 -3.21
N ILE A 169 -5.67 -0.18 -3.44
CA ILE A 169 -7.11 -0.42 -3.24
C ILE A 169 -7.46 -0.45 -1.73
N SER A 170 -6.59 -0.95 -0.86
CA SER A 170 -6.77 -0.84 0.60
C SER A 170 -6.86 0.62 1.05
N CYS A 171 -6.15 1.54 0.40
CA CYS A 171 -6.34 2.98 0.66
C CYS A 171 -7.77 3.42 0.37
N HIS A 172 -8.37 2.97 -0.74
CA HIS A 172 -9.76 3.29 -1.08
C HIS A 172 -10.74 2.72 -0.04
N MET A 173 -10.55 1.44 0.30
CA MET A 173 -11.38 0.74 1.29
C MET A 173 -11.31 1.41 2.66
N LEU A 174 -10.11 1.79 3.13
CA LEU A 174 -9.94 2.48 4.40
C LEU A 174 -10.56 3.87 4.39
N ALA A 175 -10.37 4.65 3.32
CA ALA A 175 -10.99 5.98 3.22
C ALA A 175 -12.52 5.89 3.31
N ASN A 176 -13.13 4.90 2.67
CA ASN A 176 -14.58 4.68 2.73
C ASN A 176 -15.02 4.13 4.10
N ALA A 177 -14.24 3.25 4.73
CA ALA A 177 -14.49 2.77 6.09
C ALA A 177 -14.43 3.91 7.12
N MET A 178 -13.54 4.89 6.93
CA MET A 178 -13.47 6.07 7.78
C MET A 178 -14.73 6.94 7.68
N VAL A 179 -15.29 7.13 6.48
CA VAL A 179 -16.58 7.85 6.30
C VAL A 179 -17.72 7.15 7.03
N ALA A 180 -17.72 5.82 7.01
CA ALA A 180 -18.73 5.01 7.68
C ALA A 180 -18.56 4.99 9.22
N ASP A 181 -17.37 5.28 9.76
CA ASP A 181 -17.10 5.28 11.20
C ASP A 181 -17.47 6.63 11.84
N PRO A 182 -18.37 6.67 12.85
CA PRO A 182 -18.80 7.92 13.49
C PRO A 182 -17.69 8.77 14.10
N GLN A 183 -16.55 8.17 14.50
CA GLN A 183 -15.42 8.89 15.09
C GLN A 183 -14.47 9.46 14.03
N LEU A 184 -14.48 8.91 12.82
CA LEU A 184 -13.51 9.24 11.76
C LEU A 184 -14.13 9.91 10.54
N ARG A 185 -15.46 9.94 10.42
CA ARG A 185 -16.16 10.44 9.22
C ARG A 185 -15.77 11.87 8.80
N ASP A 186 -15.39 12.69 9.77
CA ASP A 186 -15.04 14.09 9.58
C ASP A 186 -13.51 14.29 9.42
N VAL A 187 -12.71 13.22 9.53
CA VAL A 187 -11.25 13.26 9.36
C VAL A 187 -10.92 13.27 7.86
N PRO A 188 -10.25 14.33 7.36
CA PRO A 188 -9.83 14.39 5.96
C PRO A 188 -8.77 13.34 5.63
N VAL A 189 -8.81 12.85 4.40
CA VAL A 189 -7.90 11.82 3.88
C VAL A 189 -7.17 12.32 2.64
N ASN A 190 -5.86 12.07 2.57
CA ASN A 190 -5.08 12.20 1.33
C ASN A 190 -4.60 10.82 0.89
N ILE A 191 -4.62 10.54 -0.42
CA ILE A 191 -4.22 9.24 -0.96
C ILE A 191 -3.12 9.41 -2.00
N PHE A 192 -2.03 8.67 -1.85
CA PHE A 192 -1.02 8.44 -2.88
C PHE A 192 -1.07 6.97 -3.31
N ALA A 193 -1.66 6.69 -4.47
CA ALA A 193 -1.85 5.35 -4.98
C ALA A 193 -0.91 5.06 -6.15
N ILE A 194 -0.31 3.86 -6.14
CA ILE A 194 0.56 3.39 -7.21
C ILE A 194 -0.10 2.17 -7.84
N ASP A 195 -0.51 2.32 -9.09
CA ASP A 195 -1.15 1.30 -9.92
C ASP A 195 -2.14 0.43 -9.14
N PRO A 196 -3.20 1.00 -8.53
CA PRO A 196 -4.11 0.28 -7.65
C PRO A 196 -4.86 -0.81 -8.44
N VAL A 197 -4.68 -2.07 -8.05
CA VAL A 197 -5.22 -3.25 -8.75
C VAL A 197 -6.02 -4.11 -7.76
N PRO A 198 -7.33 -4.30 -7.97
CA PRO A 198 -8.16 -5.09 -7.06
C PRO A 198 -8.09 -6.60 -7.33
N GLY A 199 -7.64 -7.00 -8.53
CA GLY A 199 -7.68 -8.38 -8.99
C GLY A 199 -9.04 -8.77 -9.58
N VAL A 200 -9.10 -9.96 -10.19
CA VAL A 200 -10.28 -10.47 -10.89
C VAL A 200 -11.47 -10.61 -9.93
N GLY A 201 -12.63 -10.07 -10.31
CA GLY A 201 -13.89 -10.18 -9.54
C GLY A 201 -14.01 -9.24 -8.35
N ASN A 202 -13.07 -8.31 -8.16
CA ASN A 202 -12.96 -7.44 -6.98
C ASN A 202 -13.32 -5.97 -7.27
N ILE A 203 -14.29 -5.73 -8.16
CA ILE A 203 -14.77 -4.40 -8.57
C ILE A 203 -16.05 -4.04 -7.81
N GLN A 204 -15.91 -3.78 -6.50
CA GLN A 204 -17.00 -3.31 -5.64
C GLN A 204 -16.91 -1.79 -5.44
N ALA A 205 -18.04 -1.15 -5.09
CA ALA A 205 -18.14 0.31 -4.99
C ALA A 205 -17.12 0.91 -4.01
N ASP A 206 -16.88 0.25 -2.86
CA ASP A 206 -15.92 0.65 -1.82
C ASP A 206 -14.45 0.60 -2.28
N ARG A 207 -14.17 -0.04 -3.42
CA ARG A 207 -12.83 -0.17 -4.01
C ARG A 207 -12.60 0.75 -5.20
N VAL A 208 -13.67 1.28 -5.79
CA VAL A 208 -13.59 2.07 -7.03
C VAL A 208 -14.24 3.45 -6.93
N GLN A 209 -14.81 3.79 -5.78
CA GLN A 209 -15.36 5.11 -5.49
C GLN A 209 -14.76 5.64 -4.19
N LEU A 210 -14.66 6.95 -4.06
CA LEU A 210 -14.10 7.64 -2.91
C LEU A 210 -15.07 8.72 -2.41
N GLY A 211 -15.34 8.70 -1.12
CA GLY A 211 -16.19 9.69 -0.45
C GLY A 211 -15.57 11.09 -0.35
N ALA A 212 -16.38 12.05 0.11
CA ALA A 212 -16.00 13.47 0.22
C ALA A 212 -14.96 13.78 1.32
N ASN A 213 -14.62 12.80 2.17
CA ASN A 213 -13.52 12.93 3.12
C ASN A 213 -12.15 12.95 2.42
N VAL A 214 -12.03 12.34 1.23
CA VAL A 214 -10.79 12.38 0.43
C VAL A 214 -10.62 13.78 -0.16
N LYS A 215 -9.59 14.49 0.30
CA LYS A 215 -9.29 15.87 -0.13
C LYS A 215 -8.33 15.92 -1.29
N GLU A 216 -7.44 14.95 -1.36
CA GLU A 216 -6.46 14.84 -2.44
C GLU A 216 -6.21 13.37 -2.81
N TYR A 217 -6.16 13.10 -4.11
CA TYR A 217 -5.81 11.82 -4.70
C TYR A 217 -4.71 12.02 -5.74
N VAL A 218 -3.56 11.42 -5.48
CA VAL A 218 -2.42 11.38 -6.40
C VAL A 218 -2.23 9.94 -6.84
N GLY A 219 -2.32 9.68 -8.15
CA GLY A 219 -2.23 8.34 -8.71
C GLY A 219 -1.14 8.23 -9.77
N PHE A 220 -0.25 7.25 -9.65
CA PHE A 220 0.71 6.89 -10.69
C PHE A 220 0.35 5.53 -11.28
N TYR A 221 0.28 5.45 -12.61
CA TYR A 221 -0.28 4.29 -13.31
C TYR A 221 0.67 3.71 -14.34
N ALA A 222 0.81 2.38 -14.35
CA ALA A 222 1.74 1.68 -15.23
C ALA A 222 1.16 1.54 -16.65
N ARG A 223 1.75 2.23 -17.63
CA ARG A 223 1.24 2.27 -19.00
C ARG A 223 1.38 0.95 -19.76
N ASP A 224 2.45 0.21 -19.48
CA ASP A 224 2.89 -0.93 -20.30
C ASP A 224 2.53 -2.30 -19.68
N GLU A 225 1.80 -2.32 -18.57
CA GLU A 225 1.27 -3.55 -17.96
C GLU A 225 0.15 -4.17 -18.79
N ARG A 226 0.16 -5.50 -18.98
CA ARG A 226 -0.85 -6.24 -19.76
C ARG A 226 -1.29 -7.55 -19.11
N SER A 227 -0.82 -7.90 -17.92
CA SER A 227 -1.16 -9.17 -17.27
C SER A 227 -2.66 -9.29 -17.02
N LYS A 228 -3.24 -10.46 -17.29
CA LYS A 228 -4.64 -10.72 -17.00
C LYS A 228 -4.93 -10.56 -15.51
N GLY A 229 -5.98 -9.82 -15.16
CA GLY A 229 -6.35 -9.52 -13.78
C GLY A 229 -5.57 -8.35 -13.15
N PHE A 230 -4.76 -7.64 -13.94
CA PHE A 230 -4.05 -6.44 -13.53
C PHE A 230 -4.71 -5.17 -14.08
N ALA A 231 -5.98 -5.19 -14.49
CA ALA A 231 -6.69 -3.94 -14.75
C ALA A 231 -6.70 -3.04 -13.50
N CYS A 232 -6.07 -1.87 -13.60
CA CYS A 232 -5.97 -0.91 -12.50
C CYS A 232 -7.27 -0.09 -12.34
N VAL A 233 -7.40 0.62 -11.22
CA VAL A 233 -8.58 1.42 -10.88
C VAL A 233 -8.23 2.90 -10.83
N VAL A 234 -8.93 3.71 -11.60
CA VAL A 234 -9.02 5.16 -11.41
C VAL A 234 -10.36 5.43 -10.72
N PRO A 235 -10.36 5.92 -9.46
CA PRO A 235 -11.59 5.98 -8.70
C PRO A 235 -12.56 7.10 -9.11
N VAL A 236 -13.84 6.78 -8.96
CA VAL A 236 -15.01 7.63 -8.66
C VAL A 236 -14.82 8.66 -7.55
N THR A 237 -14.31 9.89 -7.74
CA THR A 237 -14.19 10.84 -6.60
C THR A 237 -15.43 11.73 -6.41
N ALA A 238 -15.69 12.08 -5.16
CA ALA A 238 -16.70 13.08 -4.81
C ALA A 238 -16.28 14.50 -5.27
N PHE A 239 -17.26 15.39 -5.44
CA PHE A 239 -16.99 16.78 -5.80
C PHE A 239 -16.08 17.47 -4.77
N GLY A 240 -15.07 18.21 -5.25
CA GLY A 240 -14.12 18.95 -4.43
C GLY A 240 -12.85 18.18 -4.05
N THR A 241 -12.74 16.88 -4.37
CA THR A 241 -11.47 16.15 -4.26
C THR A 241 -10.50 16.64 -5.35
N ARG A 242 -9.29 17.06 -4.96
CA ARG A 242 -8.22 17.33 -5.93
C ARG A 242 -7.68 16.01 -6.46
N MET A 243 -7.75 15.79 -7.76
CA MET A 243 -7.29 14.54 -8.38
C MET A 243 -6.19 14.83 -9.41
N SER A 244 -5.01 14.24 -9.20
CA SER A 244 -3.88 14.27 -10.11
C SER A 244 -3.49 12.83 -10.46
N ILE A 245 -3.54 12.47 -11.74
CA ILE A 245 -3.14 11.14 -12.21
C ILE A 245 -2.08 11.23 -13.29
N PHE A 246 -1.10 10.33 -13.24
CA PHE A 246 0.08 10.36 -14.09
C PHE A 246 0.36 8.98 -14.68
N PRO A 247 0.39 8.84 -16.01
CA PRO A 247 0.81 7.60 -16.66
C PRO A 247 2.34 7.55 -16.79
N LEU A 248 2.99 6.53 -16.24
CA LEU A 248 4.43 6.30 -16.42
C LEU A 248 4.71 5.05 -17.25
N PRO A 249 5.78 5.04 -18.06
CA PRO A 249 6.21 3.85 -18.77
C PRO A 249 6.63 2.75 -17.77
N GLY A 250 6.43 1.50 -18.17
CA GLY A 250 6.75 0.34 -17.35
C GLY A 250 5.56 -0.52 -16.94
N ARG A 251 5.87 -1.60 -16.22
CA ARG A 251 4.92 -2.58 -15.70
C ARG A 251 4.53 -2.29 -14.26
N HIS A 252 3.62 -3.09 -13.74
CA HIS A 252 3.05 -2.93 -12.40
C HIS A 252 4.10 -2.70 -11.29
N ALA A 253 5.17 -3.50 -11.26
CA ALA A 253 6.22 -3.38 -10.24
C ALA A 253 7.33 -2.39 -10.62
N THR A 254 7.41 -1.94 -11.88
CA THR A 254 8.41 -0.94 -12.31
C THR A 254 8.23 0.37 -11.55
N LEU A 255 6.98 0.77 -11.31
CA LEU A 255 6.63 2.01 -10.61
C LEU A 255 6.99 1.99 -9.12
N VAL A 256 7.17 0.81 -8.50
CA VAL A 256 7.63 0.67 -7.11
C VAL A 256 9.09 0.21 -7.02
N GLY A 257 9.81 0.26 -8.15
CA GLY A 257 11.25 0.11 -8.18
C GLY A 257 11.78 -1.22 -8.68
N ASN A 258 10.95 -2.12 -9.21
CA ASN A 258 11.47 -3.29 -9.94
C ASN A 258 11.98 -2.83 -11.32
N ALA A 259 13.28 -2.59 -11.38
CA ALA A 259 13.95 -2.00 -12.53
C ALA A 259 14.47 -3.05 -13.52
N SER A 260 14.09 -4.32 -13.40
CA SER A 260 14.54 -5.37 -14.32
C SER A 260 14.03 -5.16 -15.75
N ALA A 261 14.69 -5.80 -16.72
CA ALA A 261 14.33 -5.69 -18.15
C ALA A 261 12.95 -6.26 -18.48
N ASP A 262 12.39 -7.12 -17.63
CA ASP A 262 11.04 -7.65 -17.74
C ASP A 262 10.06 -7.04 -16.72
N GLY A 263 10.54 -6.17 -15.83
CA GLY A 263 9.75 -5.53 -14.76
C GLY A 263 9.27 -6.48 -13.66
N ALA A 264 9.87 -7.66 -13.52
CA ALA A 264 9.45 -8.67 -12.54
C ALA A 264 10.63 -9.41 -11.89
N SER A 265 11.73 -9.58 -12.63
CA SER A 265 12.90 -10.34 -12.22
C SER A 265 13.93 -9.47 -11.49
N THR A 266 15.16 -9.96 -11.37
CA THR A 266 16.31 -9.22 -10.84
C THR A 266 16.91 -8.32 -11.92
N GLY A 267 17.45 -7.17 -11.52
CA GLY A 267 18.17 -6.26 -12.42
C GLY A 267 17.79 -4.80 -12.23
N LYS A 268 18.64 -3.91 -12.73
CA LYS A 268 18.49 -2.45 -12.59
C LYS A 268 18.70 -1.74 -13.93
N VAL A 269 17.86 -2.10 -14.90
CA VAL A 269 17.90 -1.62 -16.29
C VAL A 269 17.01 -0.38 -16.49
N LEU A 270 15.84 -0.34 -15.86
CA LEU A 270 14.81 0.69 -16.05
C LEU A 270 14.38 1.32 -14.69
N PRO A 271 15.29 1.98 -13.94
CA PRO A 271 15.00 2.47 -12.59
C PRO A 271 14.15 3.74 -12.53
N GLU A 272 14.10 4.52 -13.60
CA GLU A 272 13.60 5.90 -13.60
C GLU A 272 12.14 6.04 -13.18
N PRO A 273 11.19 5.17 -13.62
CA PRO A 273 9.81 5.27 -13.17
C PRO A 273 9.69 5.17 -11.65
N GLY A 274 10.38 4.21 -11.03
CA GLY A 274 10.38 4.04 -9.58
C GLY A 274 11.05 5.21 -8.83
N MET A 275 12.09 5.81 -9.42
CA MET A 275 12.75 6.99 -8.88
C MET A 275 11.82 8.21 -8.86
N ILE A 276 11.09 8.45 -9.95
CA ILE A 276 10.12 9.55 -10.07
C ILE A 276 8.96 9.36 -9.10
N VAL A 277 8.35 8.17 -9.07
CA VAL A 277 7.22 7.88 -8.18
C VAL A 277 7.64 8.06 -6.72
N ARG A 278 8.83 7.58 -6.33
CA ARG A 278 9.35 7.75 -4.97
C ARG A 278 9.53 9.22 -4.62
N HIS A 279 10.16 10.02 -5.50
CA HIS A 279 10.34 11.44 -5.27
C HIS A 279 9.02 12.17 -5.02
N PHE A 280 8.00 11.90 -5.84
CA PHE A 280 6.70 12.56 -5.68
C PHE A 280 5.88 12.00 -4.51
N ALA A 281 6.05 10.73 -4.14
CA ALA A 281 5.48 10.20 -2.91
C ALA A 281 6.05 10.93 -1.68
N GLU A 282 7.38 11.08 -1.62
CA GLU A 282 8.06 11.81 -0.53
C GLU A 282 7.64 13.30 -0.49
N THR A 283 7.51 13.93 -1.67
CA THR A 283 7.06 15.33 -1.80
C THR A 283 5.62 15.51 -1.29
N CYS A 284 4.70 14.64 -1.72
CA CYS A 284 3.31 14.67 -1.27
C CYS A 284 3.20 14.42 0.23
N LEU A 285 3.90 13.40 0.75
CA LEU A 285 3.90 13.05 2.17
C LEU A 285 4.40 14.21 3.04
N LYS A 286 5.50 14.86 2.66
CA LYS A 286 5.99 16.06 3.35
C LYS A 286 4.98 17.19 3.35
N ARG A 287 4.39 17.49 2.19
CA ARG A 287 3.35 18.51 2.04
C ARG A 287 2.11 18.20 2.89
N TRP A 288 1.76 16.92 3.04
CA TRP A 288 0.66 16.45 3.87
C TRP A 288 1.00 16.30 5.37
N GLY A 289 2.22 16.69 5.78
CA GLY A 289 2.62 16.72 7.19
C GLY A 289 3.24 15.44 7.73
N THR A 290 3.59 14.48 6.89
CA THR A 290 4.34 13.28 7.30
C THR A 290 5.82 13.63 7.48
N ALA A 291 6.39 13.26 8.63
CA ALA A 291 7.81 13.41 8.90
C ALA A 291 8.60 12.30 8.19
N LEU A 292 9.56 12.68 7.34
CA LEU A 292 10.46 11.75 6.66
C LEU A 292 11.91 12.05 7.06
N ASP A 293 12.60 11.04 7.59
CA ASP A 293 14.00 11.13 8.03
C ASP A 293 14.96 11.03 6.85
N LYS A 294 14.55 10.34 5.78
CA LYS A 294 15.31 10.16 4.55
C LYS A 294 14.42 10.40 3.34
N CYS A 295 14.95 11.12 2.35
CA CYS A 295 14.31 11.31 1.06
C CYS A 295 15.34 11.14 -0.05
N GLN A 296 14.90 10.71 -1.22
CA GLN A 296 15.70 10.67 -2.43
C GLN A 296 16.06 12.08 -2.91
N GLY A 297 15.12 13.03 -2.84
CA GLY A 297 15.39 14.45 -3.09
C GLY A 297 15.92 14.77 -4.49
N LEU A 298 15.27 14.25 -5.54
CA LEU A 298 15.56 14.67 -6.91
C LEU A 298 15.29 16.17 -7.08
N ASP A 299 16.21 16.89 -7.73
CA ASP A 299 15.97 18.25 -8.20
C ASP A 299 15.41 18.25 -9.64
N ASP A 300 15.05 19.43 -10.14
CA ASP A 300 14.44 19.57 -11.47
C ASP A 300 15.34 19.03 -12.60
N GLN A 301 16.66 19.15 -12.45
CA GLN A 301 17.63 18.65 -13.43
C GLN A 301 17.69 17.11 -13.40
N ALA A 302 17.68 16.51 -12.22
CA ALA A 302 17.67 15.06 -12.06
C ALA A 302 16.33 14.46 -12.52
N LEU A 303 15.21 15.12 -12.26
CA LEU A 303 13.89 14.74 -12.79
C LEU A 303 13.88 14.77 -14.32
N GLU A 304 14.34 15.86 -14.93
CA GLU A 304 14.44 15.99 -16.37
C GLU A 304 15.35 14.90 -16.97
N THR A 305 16.46 14.59 -16.30
CA THR A 305 17.36 13.49 -16.70
C THR A 305 16.63 12.14 -16.68
N CYS A 306 15.82 11.86 -15.66
CA CYS A 306 14.98 10.65 -15.61
C CYS A 306 13.97 10.62 -16.77
N HIS A 307 13.32 11.74 -17.10
CA HIS A 307 12.39 11.81 -18.24
C HIS A 307 13.07 11.54 -19.57
N GLN A 308 14.25 12.12 -19.80
CA GLN A 308 15.04 11.89 -21.02
C GLN A 308 15.50 10.44 -21.13
N ALA A 309 15.95 9.84 -20.03
CA ALA A 309 16.32 8.42 -19.99
C ALA A 309 15.12 7.52 -20.30
N MET A 310 13.93 7.81 -19.73
CA MET A 310 12.72 7.07 -20.07
C MET A 310 12.33 7.19 -21.54
N ALA A 311 12.44 8.39 -22.12
CA ALA A 311 12.15 8.63 -23.53
C ALA A 311 13.14 7.89 -24.45
N ALA A 312 14.43 7.88 -24.10
CA ALA A 312 15.45 7.14 -24.85
C ALA A 312 15.25 5.61 -24.78
N ALA A 313 14.68 5.11 -23.68
CA ALA A 313 14.38 3.70 -23.46
C ALA A 313 12.95 3.28 -23.87
N ASP A 314 12.18 4.12 -24.58
CA ASP A 314 10.76 3.85 -24.90
C ASP A 314 10.53 2.50 -25.58
N SER A 315 11.44 2.08 -26.48
CA SER A 315 11.36 0.76 -27.13
C SER A 315 11.47 -0.42 -26.14
N GLN A 316 12.24 -0.27 -25.07
CA GLN A 316 12.35 -1.28 -24.01
C GLN A 316 11.06 -1.35 -23.20
N TYR A 317 10.45 -0.21 -22.87
CA TYR A 317 9.15 -0.16 -22.20
C TYR A 317 8.02 -0.73 -23.06
N LEU A 318 8.02 -0.48 -24.37
CA LEU A 318 7.06 -1.09 -25.29
C LEU A 318 7.20 -2.62 -25.33
N ALA A 319 8.43 -3.14 -25.26
CA ALA A 319 8.68 -4.58 -25.24
C ALA A 319 8.09 -5.26 -23.98
N LEU A 320 7.99 -4.54 -22.86
CA LEU A 320 7.38 -5.06 -21.63
C LEU A 320 5.91 -5.46 -21.79
N ARG A 321 5.19 -4.92 -22.79
CA ARG A 321 3.77 -5.26 -23.04
C ARG A 321 3.54 -6.72 -23.42
N GLN A 322 4.61 -7.43 -23.80
CA GLN A 322 4.58 -8.86 -24.11
C GLN A 322 4.78 -9.74 -22.87
N GLN A 323 5.18 -9.16 -21.73
CA GLN A 323 5.40 -9.88 -20.48
C GLN A 323 4.09 -10.00 -19.68
N SER A 324 3.94 -11.07 -18.90
CA SER A 324 2.78 -11.27 -18.03
C SER A 324 3.15 -11.98 -16.72
N TYR A 325 2.59 -11.51 -15.60
CA TYR A 325 2.67 -12.19 -14.30
C TYR A 325 1.77 -13.43 -14.22
N THR A 326 0.76 -13.53 -15.07
CA THR A 326 -0.27 -14.60 -15.03
C THR A 326 -0.18 -15.54 -16.23
N ALA A 327 0.91 -15.45 -17.00
CA ALA A 327 1.12 -16.11 -18.30
C ALA A 327 0.10 -15.75 -19.39
N ILE A 328 -0.92 -14.93 -19.07
CA ILE A 328 -1.98 -14.50 -19.98
C ILE A 328 -2.01 -12.97 -19.98
N THR A 329 -2.19 -12.36 -21.15
CA THR A 329 -2.36 -10.91 -21.29
C THR A 329 -3.83 -10.52 -21.51
N GLU A 330 -4.18 -9.28 -21.17
CA GLU A 330 -5.48 -8.65 -21.41
C GLU A 330 -5.32 -7.24 -21.99
N GLY A 331 -6.38 -6.74 -22.61
CA GLY A 331 -6.34 -5.49 -23.38
C GLY A 331 -5.84 -5.68 -24.81
N SER A 332 -5.40 -4.59 -25.43
CA SER A 332 -4.83 -4.60 -26.78
C SER A 332 -3.31 -4.36 -26.74
N GLN A 333 -2.64 -4.52 -27.89
CA GLN A 333 -1.21 -4.19 -28.00
C GLN A 333 -0.90 -2.74 -27.65
N GLN A 334 -1.85 -1.82 -27.85
CA GLN A 334 -1.66 -0.40 -27.57
C GLN A 334 -2.26 0.04 -26.24
N GLU A 335 -3.35 -0.60 -25.79
CA GLU A 335 -4.15 -0.15 -24.65
C GLU A 335 -4.24 -1.21 -23.56
N ARG A 336 -4.00 -0.79 -22.31
CA ARG A 336 -4.29 -1.58 -21.11
C ARG A 336 -5.78 -1.40 -20.75
N ILE A 337 -6.39 -2.42 -20.15
CA ILE A 337 -7.72 -2.28 -19.54
C ILE A 337 -7.56 -1.57 -18.20
N VAL A 338 -8.41 -0.58 -17.95
CA VAL A 338 -8.53 0.14 -16.67
C VAL A 338 -9.99 0.21 -16.27
N HIS A 339 -10.27 0.26 -14.98
CA HIS A 339 -11.59 0.56 -14.45
C HIS A 339 -11.65 2.03 -14.03
N HIS A 340 -12.52 2.82 -14.68
CA HIS A 340 -12.89 4.15 -14.20
C HIS A 340 -14.19 4.02 -13.41
N GLY A 341 -14.08 4.01 -12.08
CA GLY A 341 -15.15 3.56 -11.22
C GLY A 341 -15.53 2.10 -11.53
N LEU A 342 -16.82 1.83 -11.73
CA LEU A 342 -17.33 0.49 -12.06
C LEU A 342 -17.15 0.13 -13.54
N ASN A 343 -16.82 1.10 -14.40
CA ASN A 343 -16.81 0.90 -15.85
C ASN A 343 -15.42 0.51 -16.35
N PRO A 344 -15.24 -0.64 -17.02
CA PRO A 344 -14.01 -0.92 -17.74
C PRO A 344 -13.88 0.01 -18.97
N THR A 345 -12.68 0.47 -19.25
CA THR A 345 -12.34 1.31 -20.40
C THR A 345 -10.87 1.12 -20.81
N GLU A 346 -10.46 1.79 -21.89
CA GLU A 346 -9.05 1.85 -22.30
C GLU A 346 -8.29 2.87 -21.46
N PHE A 347 -7.03 2.54 -21.17
CA PHE A 347 -6.13 3.37 -20.37
C PHE A 347 -6.09 4.82 -20.84
N SER A 348 -5.83 5.07 -22.13
CA SER A 348 -5.72 6.44 -22.67
C SER A 348 -7.02 7.23 -22.69
N LYS A 349 -8.18 6.57 -22.54
CA LYS A 349 -9.49 7.22 -22.51
C LYS A 349 -9.85 7.77 -21.13
N VAL A 350 -9.06 7.48 -20.10
CA VAL A 350 -9.31 8.02 -18.76
C VAL A 350 -8.77 9.44 -18.65
N ALA A 351 -9.67 10.38 -18.85
CA ALA A 351 -9.52 11.80 -18.56
C ALA A 351 -10.81 12.30 -17.91
N ASN A 352 -10.73 13.37 -17.13
CA ASN A 352 -11.90 13.99 -16.50
C ASN A 352 -11.69 15.51 -16.41
N GLU A 353 -12.73 16.29 -16.72
CA GLU A 353 -12.71 17.76 -16.62
C GLU A 353 -12.38 18.24 -15.19
N GLY A 354 -12.63 17.42 -14.17
CA GLY A 354 -12.29 17.71 -12.77
C GLY A 354 -10.85 17.34 -12.35
N MET A 355 -10.05 16.71 -13.21
CA MET A 355 -8.65 16.36 -12.90
C MET A 355 -7.73 17.56 -13.13
N GLN A 356 -6.69 17.68 -12.30
CA GLN A 356 -5.64 18.69 -12.50
C GLN A 356 -4.79 18.36 -13.74
N THR A 357 -4.61 17.07 -14.05
CA THR A 357 -4.01 16.60 -15.30
C THR A 357 -5.08 16.38 -16.36
N LYS A 358 -5.27 17.37 -17.25
CA LYS A 358 -6.39 17.39 -18.22
C LYS A 358 -6.38 16.20 -19.19
N GLU A 359 -5.21 15.81 -19.69
CA GLU A 359 -5.06 14.64 -20.56
C GLU A 359 -5.15 13.30 -19.81
N GLY A 360 -5.18 13.33 -18.47
CA GLY A 360 -5.25 12.15 -17.61
C GLY A 360 -4.22 11.09 -17.98
N LEU A 361 -4.69 9.86 -18.20
CA LEU A 361 -3.85 8.72 -18.57
C LEU A 361 -3.51 8.65 -20.07
N GLY A 362 -4.09 9.52 -20.90
CA GLY A 362 -3.74 9.65 -22.32
C GLY A 362 -2.43 10.39 -22.57
N LEU A 363 -1.85 11.01 -21.52
CA LEU A 363 -0.61 11.75 -21.63
C LEU A 363 0.57 10.83 -21.98
N ARG A 364 1.27 11.13 -23.08
CA ARG A 364 2.36 10.27 -23.60
C ARG A 364 3.73 10.65 -23.09
N GLN A 365 3.94 11.93 -22.80
CA GLN A 365 5.21 12.47 -22.31
C GLN A 365 4.92 13.34 -21.10
N LEU A 366 5.54 12.97 -19.99
CA LEU A 366 5.59 13.78 -18.77
C LEU A 366 6.88 14.59 -18.79
N THR A 367 6.80 15.83 -18.34
CA THR A 367 7.92 16.74 -18.11
C THR A 367 7.84 17.24 -16.67
N CYS A 368 8.86 17.96 -16.18
CA CYS A 368 8.80 18.57 -14.85
C CYS A 368 7.54 19.43 -14.66
N ASP A 369 7.12 20.16 -15.70
CA ASP A 369 5.90 20.99 -15.67
C ASP A 369 4.60 20.18 -15.50
N SER A 370 4.61 18.90 -15.88
CA SER A 370 3.44 18.04 -15.70
C SER A 370 3.08 17.85 -14.22
N TYR A 371 4.04 18.02 -13.31
CA TYR A 371 3.85 17.79 -11.87
C TYR A 371 3.60 19.05 -11.06
N GLN A 372 3.33 20.19 -11.70
CA GLN A 372 3.06 21.46 -11.01
C GLN A 372 1.98 21.36 -9.93
N SER A 373 1.01 20.45 -10.07
CA SER A 373 -0.03 20.22 -9.05
C SER A 373 0.46 19.54 -7.76
N LEU A 374 1.65 18.94 -7.78
CA LEU A 374 2.23 18.18 -6.66
C LEU A 374 3.13 19.02 -5.76
N HIS A 375 3.49 20.24 -6.19
CA HIS A 375 4.28 21.17 -5.40
C HIS A 375 3.45 21.91 -4.33
#